data_AF-A0A8H7PXX4-F1
#
_entry.id   AF-A0A8H7PXX4-F1
#
_cell.length_a   1.000
_cell.length_b   1.000
_cell.length_c   1.000
_cell.angle_alpha   90.00
_cell.angle_beta   90.00
_cell.angle_gamma   90.00
#
_symmetry.space_group_name_H-M   'P 1'
#
loop_
_entity.id
_entity.type
_entity.pdbx_description
1 polymer ?
#
loop_
_entity_poly.entity_id
_entity_poly.type
_entity_poly.pdbx_seq_one_letter_code
_entity_poly.pdbx_strand_id
1 'polypeptide(L)'
;IRNPLNLTAIEHVINPPFPFFQFQSSAAKPKSEMSEAELREIEEQEFNTGPLSVLQQAVKNNSQVLINCRNNRKLLARVKAFDRHCNMVLENVKEMWTEVPKSGKGKKAKPVNKDRFISKMFLRGDTVILVLRNTV
;
A
#
# COMPACT_ATOMS: atom_id res chain seq x y z
N ILE A 1 -10.20 66.24 6.47
CA ILE A 1 -9.46 65.36 7.40
C ILE A 1 -10.22 64.04 7.47
N ARG A 2 -9.88 63.08 6.61
CA ARG A 2 -10.49 61.73 6.58
C ARG A 2 -9.38 60.75 6.96
N ASN A 3 -9.47 60.17 8.15
CA ASN A 3 -8.57 59.12 8.60
C ASN A 3 -9.03 57.77 8.01
N PRO A 4 -8.13 56.97 7.40
CA PRO A 4 -8.48 55.69 6.83
C PRO A 4 -8.65 54.61 7.92
N LEU A 5 -9.68 53.79 7.74
CA LEU A 5 -10.07 52.68 8.59
C LEU A 5 -8.98 51.61 8.63
N ASN A 6 -8.66 51.19 9.85
CA ASN A 6 -7.69 50.15 10.17
C ASN A 6 -8.27 48.77 9.78
N LEU A 7 -7.73 48.17 8.72
CA LEU A 7 -8.14 46.89 8.14
C LEU A 7 -7.69 45.66 8.97
N THR A 8 -7.18 45.83 10.18
CA THR A 8 -6.64 44.73 11.00
C THR A 8 -7.68 43.97 11.83
N ALA A 9 -8.98 44.26 11.71
CA ALA A 9 -10.00 43.70 12.60
C ALA A 9 -10.87 42.58 12.00
N ILE A 10 -10.65 42.16 10.74
CA ILE A 10 -11.56 41.23 10.04
C ILE A 10 -10.95 39.83 9.79
N GLU A 11 -9.67 39.59 10.10
CA GLU A 11 -9.05 38.27 9.87
C GLU A 11 -9.29 37.22 10.98
N HIS A 12 -9.93 37.57 12.10
CA HIS A 12 -10.07 36.68 13.25
C HIS A 12 -11.35 35.82 13.30
N VAL A 13 -12.15 35.74 12.23
CA VAL A 13 -13.46 35.04 12.26
C VAL A 13 -13.54 33.80 11.34
N ILE A 14 -12.52 33.49 10.53
CA ILE A 14 -12.58 32.37 9.56
C ILE A 14 -11.47 31.33 9.77
N ASN A 15 -11.14 31.00 11.02
CA ASN A 15 -10.35 29.79 11.32
C ASN A 15 -10.90 29.10 12.57
N PRO A 16 -11.63 27.98 12.44
CA PRO A 16 -12.11 27.23 13.60
C PRO A 16 -10.96 26.47 14.28
N PRO A 17 -11.04 26.24 15.61
CA PRO A 17 -10.04 25.49 16.36
C PRO A 17 -10.36 24.00 16.27
N PHE A 18 -9.87 23.33 15.23
CA PHE A 18 -9.78 21.88 15.18
C PHE A 18 -8.36 21.49 14.78
N PRO A 19 -7.81 20.35 15.26
CA PRO A 19 -6.54 19.82 14.79
C PRO A 19 -6.76 19.22 13.40
N PHE A 20 -6.95 20.11 12.42
CA PHE A 20 -7.00 19.78 11.01
C PHE A 20 -5.56 19.57 10.56
N PHE A 21 -5.28 18.36 10.06
CA PHE A 21 -4.01 17.93 9.48
C PHE A 21 -3.19 19.10 8.92
N GLN A 22 -2.10 19.45 9.60
CA GLN A 22 -1.07 20.28 9.00
C GLN A 22 -0.32 19.41 8.00
N PHE A 23 -0.83 19.34 6.77
CA PHE A 23 -0.05 18.89 5.62
C PHE A 23 1.05 19.94 5.43
N GLN A 24 2.22 19.71 6.03
CA GLN A 24 3.40 20.49 5.75
C GLN A 24 3.76 20.27 4.29
N SER A 25 3.30 21.17 3.42
CA SER A 25 3.88 21.38 2.11
C SER A 25 5.25 22.02 2.31
N SER A 26 6.23 21.24 2.76
CA SER A 26 7.62 21.57 2.49
C SER A 26 7.79 21.50 0.98
N ALA A 27 8.07 22.64 0.35
CA ALA A 27 8.43 22.72 -1.05
C ALA A 27 9.69 21.87 -1.28
N ALA A 28 9.49 20.57 -1.51
CA ALA A 28 10.56 19.65 -1.83
C ALA A 28 11.08 20.05 -3.20
N LYS A 29 12.42 20.15 -3.31
CA LYS A 29 13.09 20.26 -4.61
C LYS A 29 12.49 19.21 -5.55
N PRO A 30 12.22 19.54 -6.82
CA PRO A 30 11.67 18.56 -7.74
C PRO A 30 12.59 17.33 -7.79
N LYS A 31 12.02 16.12 -7.83
CA LYS A 31 12.78 14.85 -7.81
C LYS A 31 13.86 14.77 -8.92
N SER A 32 13.74 15.58 -9.96
CA SER A 32 14.71 15.72 -11.06
C SER A 32 16.01 16.44 -10.70
N GLU A 33 16.05 17.22 -9.61
CA GLU A 33 17.20 18.05 -9.22
C GLU A 33 17.96 17.52 -7.99
N MET A 34 17.52 16.40 -7.41
CA MET A 34 18.14 15.81 -6.22
C MET A 34 19.27 14.84 -6.58
N SER A 35 20.26 14.76 -5.70
CA SER A 35 21.32 13.75 -5.82
C SER A 35 20.77 12.34 -5.58
N GLU A 36 21.47 11.32 -6.08
CA GLU A 36 21.05 9.92 -5.94
C GLU A 36 20.96 9.48 -4.46
N ALA A 37 21.83 10.03 -3.60
CA ALA A 37 21.81 9.74 -2.17
C ALA A 37 20.56 10.32 -1.49
N GLU A 38 20.23 11.57 -1.77
CA GLU A 38 19.01 12.21 -1.24
C GLU A 38 17.74 11.48 -1.71
N LEU A 39 17.71 11.02 -2.96
CA LEU A 39 16.58 10.24 -3.49
C LEU A 39 16.37 8.94 -2.73
N ARG A 40 17.46 8.23 -2.37
CA ARG A 40 17.39 7.00 -1.59
C ARG A 40 16.89 7.25 -0.17
N GLU A 41 17.37 8.31 0.47
CA GLU A 41 16.91 8.69 1.82
C GLU A 41 15.42 9.04 1.82
N ILE A 42 14.94 9.76 0.81
CA ILE A 42 13.52 10.08 0.67
C ILE A 42 12.69 8.82 0.43
N GLU A 43 13.15 7.90 -0.42
CA GLU A 43 12.46 6.61 -0.62
C GLU A 43 12.40 5.81 0.70
N GLU A 44 13.48 5.74 1.47
CA GLU A 44 13.48 5.07 2.77
C GLU A 44 12.53 5.73 3.78
N GLN A 45 12.47 7.06 3.80
CA GLN A 45 11.53 7.79 4.64
C GLN A 45 10.07 7.53 4.20
N GLU A 46 9.79 7.55 2.90
CA GLU A 46 8.49 7.21 2.31
C GLU A 46 8.08 5.77 2.68
N PHE A 47 9.02 4.82 2.69
CA PHE A 47 8.76 3.44 3.12
C PHE A 47 8.48 3.30 4.62
N ASN A 48 9.16 4.08 5.47
CA ASN A 48 9.00 3.97 6.92
C ASN A 48 7.74 4.67 7.44
N THR A 49 7.32 5.78 6.82
CA THR A 49 6.22 6.62 7.30
C THR A 49 4.96 6.52 6.45
N GLY A 50 5.07 6.01 5.22
CA GLY A 50 3.98 5.93 4.27
C GLY A 50 3.13 4.65 4.37
N PRO A 51 2.17 4.48 3.44
CA PRO A 51 1.27 3.32 3.41
C PRO A 51 2.01 1.99 3.18
N LEU A 52 3.20 2.02 2.57
CA LEU A 52 4.04 0.84 2.37
C LEU A 52 4.76 0.37 3.64
N SER A 53 4.72 1.16 4.72
CA SER A 53 5.29 0.77 6.02
C SER A 53 4.72 -0.55 6.55
N VAL A 54 3.50 -0.91 6.16
CA VAL A 54 2.90 -2.22 6.49
C VAL A 54 3.69 -3.40 5.91
N LEU A 55 4.24 -3.24 4.70
CA LEU A 55 5.10 -4.24 4.06
C LEU A 55 6.48 -4.24 4.70
N GLN A 56 7.02 -3.06 5.04
CA GLN A 56 8.29 -2.95 5.76
C GLN A 56 8.24 -3.67 7.11
N GLN A 57 7.16 -3.48 7.86
CA GLN A 57 6.92 -4.20 9.12
C GLN A 57 6.75 -5.70 8.88
N ALA A 58 6.06 -6.11 7.81
CA ALA A 58 5.88 -7.53 7.49
C ALA A 58 7.21 -8.23 7.17
N VAL A 59 8.13 -7.56 6.45
CA VAL A 59 9.47 -8.08 6.18
C VAL A 59 10.29 -8.16 7.47
N LYS A 60 10.33 -7.09 8.28
CA LYS A 60 11.08 -7.03 9.54
C LYS A 60 10.64 -8.10 10.54
N ASN A 61 9.33 -8.27 10.71
CA ASN A 61 8.77 -9.24 11.65
C ASN A 61 8.63 -10.64 11.03
N ASN A 62 9.00 -10.80 9.74
CA ASN A 62 8.77 -12.01 8.96
C ASN A 62 7.32 -12.50 9.08
N SER A 63 6.34 -11.58 9.19
CA SER A 63 4.93 -11.92 9.44
C SER A 63 4.26 -12.42 8.16
N GLN A 64 3.17 -13.17 8.32
CA GLN A 64 2.38 -13.58 7.16
C GLN A 64 1.56 -12.41 6.61
N VAL A 65 1.41 -12.37 5.29
CA VAL A 65 0.56 -11.44 4.58
C VAL A 65 -0.42 -12.20 3.70
N LEU A 66 -1.65 -11.68 3.63
CA LEU A 66 -2.65 -12.11 2.67
C LEU A 66 -2.71 -11.08 1.54
N ILE A 67 -2.46 -11.52 0.32
CA ILE A 67 -2.47 -10.68 -0.88
C ILE A 67 -3.64 -11.12 -1.75
N ASN A 68 -4.49 -10.17 -2.14
CA ASN A 68 -5.56 -10.41 -3.10
C ASN A 68 -5.11 -9.94 -4.49
N CYS A 69 -5.07 -10.86 -5.44
CA CYS A 69 -4.61 -10.60 -6.79
C CYS A 69 -5.77 -10.30 -7.75
N ARG A 70 -5.47 -9.58 -8.84
CA ARG A 70 -6.45 -9.19 -9.88
C ARG A 70 -7.14 -10.35 -10.60
N ASN A 71 -6.49 -11.51 -10.63
CA ASN A 71 -7.06 -12.75 -11.18
C ASN A 71 -7.99 -13.49 -10.20
N ASN A 72 -8.45 -12.81 -9.13
CA ASN A 72 -9.30 -13.36 -8.08
C ASN A 72 -8.67 -14.57 -7.35
N ARG A 73 -7.34 -14.61 -7.32
CA ARG A 73 -6.57 -15.56 -6.51
C ARG A 73 -6.05 -14.86 -5.26
N LYS A 74 -5.92 -15.62 -4.18
CA LYS A 74 -5.41 -15.13 -2.91
C LYS A 74 -4.09 -15.82 -2.60
N LEU A 75 -3.08 -15.04 -2.20
CA LEU A 75 -1.78 -15.55 -1.81
C LEU A 75 -1.61 -15.33 -0.30
N LEU A 76 -1.38 -16.40 0.45
CA LEU A 76 -0.87 -16.31 1.81
C LEU A 76 0.63 -16.56 1.75
N ALA A 77 1.45 -15.57 2.12
CA ALA A 77 2.89 -15.63 1.92
C ALA A 77 3.64 -14.88 3.02
N ARG A 78 4.98 -15.01 3.03
CA ARG A 78 5.87 -14.11 3.76
C ARG A 78 6.67 -13.28 2.76
N VAL A 79 6.70 -11.97 2.96
CA VAL A 79 7.46 -11.05 2.08
C VAL A 79 8.91 -11.05 2.53
N LYS A 80 9.84 -11.20 1.58
CA LYS A 80 11.29 -11.08 1.82
C LYS A 80 11.85 -9.76 1.33
N ALA A 81 11.32 -9.25 0.23
CA ALA A 81 11.66 -7.94 -0.30
C ALA A 81 10.44 -7.36 -1.02
N PHE A 82 10.37 -6.04 -1.09
CA PHE A 82 9.41 -5.31 -1.91
C PHE A 82 10.05 -4.05 -2.49
N ASP A 83 9.38 -3.41 -3.43
CA ASP A 83 9.81 -2.14 -4.02
C ASP A 83 8.69 -1.09 -4.05
N ARG A 84 8.99 0.08 -4.62
CA ARG A 84 8.05 1.21 -4.79
C ARG A 84 6.83 0.87 -5.65
N HIS A 85 6.93 -0.12 -6.54
CA HIS A 85 5.85 -0.54 -7.43
C HIS A 85 5.00 -1.64 -6.79
N CYS A 86 5.26 -2.02 -5.54
CA CYS A 86 4.70 -3.18 -4.88
C CYS A 86 5.05 -4.51 -5.58
N ASN A 87 6.15 -4.57 -6.35
CA ASN A 87 6.72 -5.87 -6.70
C ASN A 87 7.24 -6.52 -5.41
N MET A 88 7.09 -7.83 -5.28
CA MET A 88 7.44 -8.54 -4.04
C MET A 88 8.17 -9.83 -4.34
N VAL A 89 9.19 -10.11 -3.53
CA VAL A 89 9.78 -11.44 -3.41
C VAL A 89 9.10 -12.14 -2.24
N LEU A 90 8.44 -13.25 -2.53
CA LEU A 90 7.63 -14.01 -1.59
C LEU A 90 8.25 -15.38 -1.33
N GLU A 91 8.12 -15.85 -0.10
CA GLU A 91 8.47 -17.22 0.30
C GLU A 91 7.31 -17.92 0.99
N ASN A 92 7.32 -19.26 0.93
CA ASN A 92 6.30 -20.13 1.50
C ASN A 92 4.88 -19.72 1.07
N VAL A 93 4.70 -19.53 -0.24
CA VAL A 93 3.48 -19.01 -0.83
C VAL A 93 2.45 -20.13 -0.93
N LYS A 94 1.30 -19.91 -0.31
CA LYS A 94 0.10 -20.70 -0.52
C LYS A 94 -0.88 -19.90 -1.37
N GLU A 95 -1.04 -20.31 -2.61
CA GLU A 95 -2.01 -19.72 -3.53
C GLU A 95 -3.33 -20.47 -3.48
N MET A 96 -4.43 -19.73 -3.35
CA MET A 96 -5.78 -20.26 -3.17
C MET A 96 -6.72 -19.65 -4.21
N TRP A 97 -7.51 -20.49 -4.87
CA TRP A 97 -8.54 -20.06 -5.81
C TRP A 97 -9.73 -21.01 -5.78
N THR A 98 -10.87 -20.54 -6.29
CA THR A 98 -12.07 -21.36 -6.40
C THR A 98 -12.34 -21.64 -7.87
N GLU A 99 -12.48 -22.92 -8.22
CA GLU A 99 -12.95 -23.34 -9.53
C GLU A 99 -14.42 -23.71 -9.46
N VAL A 100 -15.19 -23.29 -10.46
CA VAL A 100 -16.58 -23.72 -10.63
C VAL A 100 -16.60 -24.70 -11.81
N PRO A 101 -16.66 -26.02 -11.55
CA PRO A 101 -16.69 -26.98 -12.63
C PRO A 101 -17.96 -26.79 -13.47
N LYS A 102 -17.82 -26.81 -14.79
CA LYS A 102 -18.96 -26.90 -15.70
C LYS A 102 -19.39 -28.36 -15.75
N SER A 103 -20.49 -28.70 -15.06
CA SER A 103 -21.10 -30.03 -15.21
C SER A 103 -21.78 -30.13 -16.57
N GLY A 104 -21.62 -31.26 -17.26
CA GLY A 104 -22.12 -31.49 -18.62
C GLY A 104 -23.64 -31.45 -18.82
N LYS A 105 -24.43 -31.17 -17.76
CA LYS A 105 -25.91 -31.08 -17.79
C LYS A 105 -26.42 -29.71 -17.33
N GLY A 106 -25.82 -28.61 -17.78
CA GLY A 106 -26.35 -27.23 -17.64
C GLY A 106 -26.47 -26.67 -16.21
N LYS A 107 -26.22 -27.48 -15.17
CA LYS A 107 -26.21 -27.05 -13.77
C LYS A 107 -24.80 -26.65 -13.35
N LYS A 108 -24.66 -25.45 -12.78
CA LYS A 108 -23.41 -25.01 -12.14
C LYS A 108 -23.07 -25.97 -10.99
N ALA A 109 -21.89 -26.60 -11.04
CA ALA A 109 -21.44 -27.48 -9.97
C ALA A 109 -21.05 -26.65 -8.73
N LYS A 110 -20.94 -27.32 -7.57
CA LYS A 110 -20.49 -26.68 -6.33
C LYS A 110 -19.08 -26.08 -6.54
N PRO A 111 -18.82 -24.86 -6.07
CA PRO A 111 -17.48 -24.27 -6.12
C PRO A 111 -16.49 -25.15 -5.33
N VAL A 112 -15.36 -25.47 -5.95
CA VAL A 112 -14.30 -26.28 -5.34
C VAL A 112 -13.11 -25.37 -5.07
N ASN A 113 -12.69 -25.31 -3.81
CA ASN A 113 -11.50 -24.58 -3.41
C ASN A 113 -10.27 -25.42 -3.74
N LYS A 114 -9.33 -24.83 -4.48
CA LYS A 114 -8.02 -25.39 -4.78
C LYS A 114 -6.94 -24.54 -4.14
N ASP A 115 -5.87 -25.19 -3.75
CA ASP A 115 -4.65 -24.55 -3.33
C ASP A 115 -3.42 -25.17 -4.00
N ARG A 116 -2.35 -24.39 -4.06
CA ARG A 116 -1.01 -24.88 -4.42
C ARG A 116 0.04 -24.20 -3.56
N PHE A 117 1.13 -24.91 -3.33
CA PHE A 117 2.27 -24.41 -2.58
C PHE A 117 3.44 -24.08 -3.52
N ILE A 118 4.08 -22.94 -3.28
CA ILE A 118 5.22 -22.44 -4.05
C ILE A 118 6.26 -21.93 -3.06
N SER A 119 7.45 -22.53 -3.07
CA SER A 119 8.49 -22.24 -2.07
C SER A 119 9.04 -20.81 -2.18
N LYS A 120 9.27 -20.33 -3.41
CA LYS A 120 9.73 -18.98 -3.72
C LYS A 120 9.01 -18.45 -4.95
N MET A 121 8.57 -17.20 -4.91
CA MET A 121 7.82 -16.57 -6.00
C MET A 121 8.19 -15.09 -6.10
N PHE A 122 8.35 -14.60 -7.33
CA PHE A 122 8.34 -13.18 -7.62
C PHE A 122 6.93 -12.76 -8.04
N LEU A 123 6.35 -11.77 -7.36
CA LEU A 123 5.05 -11.20 -7.65
C LEU A 123 5.23 -9.78 -8.20
N ARG A 124 4.58 -9.50 -9.32
CA ARG A 124 4.57 -8.15 -9.92
C ARG A 124 3.46 -7.30 -9.29
N GLY A 125 3.76 -6.04 -8.99
CA GLY A 125 2.87 -5.12 -8.29
C GLY A 125 1.58 -4.79 -9.03
N ASP A 126 1.59 -4.78 -10.36
CA ASP A 126 0.37 -4.56 -11.18
C ASP A 126 -0.74 -5.60 -10.91
N THR A 127 -0.40 -6.75 -10.35
CA THR A 127 -1.35 -7.81 -10.04
C THR A 127 -1.97 -7.69 -8.66
N VAL A 128 -1.41 -6.86 -7.79
CA VAL A 128 -1.82 -6.70 -6.39
C VAL A 128 -2.98 -5.71 -6.30
N ILE A 129 -4.06 -6.10 -5.63
CA ILE A 129 -5.19 -5.20 -5.32
C ILE A 129 -5.14 -4.77 -3.85
N LEU A 130 -4.99 -5.74 -2.96
CA LEU A 130 -5.05 -5.52 -1.52
C LEU A 130 -3.99 -6.37 -0.83
N VAL A 131 -3.33 -5.77 0.15
CA VAL A 131 -2.42 -6.46 1.06
C VAL A 131 -2.94 -6.29 2.47
N LEU A 132 -3.09 -7.41 3.17
CA LEU A 132 -3.43 -7.46 4.58
C LEU A 132 -2.29 -8.11 5.35
N ARG A 133 -1.72 -7.39 6.32
CA ARG A 133 -0.74 -7.95 7.25
C ARG A 133 -1.46 -8.70 8.36
N ASN A 134 -1.04 -9.94 8.62
CA ASN A 134 -1.45 -10.64 9.84
C ASN A 134 -0.67 -10.08 11.03
N THR A 135 -1.38 -9.59 12.06
CA THR A 135 -0.78 -8.97 13.25
C THR A 135 -0.50 -9.96 14.37
N VAL A 136 -0.76 -11.25 14.15
CA VAL A 136 -0.54 -12.35 15.10
C VAL A 136 0.94 -12.76 15.11
#